data_AF-A0A929DVL2-F1
#
_entry.id   AF-A0A929DVL2-F1
#
_cell.length_a   1.000
_cell.length_b   1.000
_cell.length_c   1.000
_cell.angle_alpha   90.00
_cell.angle_beta   90.00
_cell.angle_gamma   90.00
#
_symmetry.space_group_name_H-M   'P 1'
#
loop_
_entity.id
_entity.type
_entity.pdbx_description
1 polymer ?
#
loop_
_entity_poly.entity_id
_entity_poly.type
_entity_poly.pdbx_seq_one_letter_code
_entity_poly.pdbx_strand_id
1 'polypeptide(L)'
;MKKNLLVVTMVLISMGLLAQEQKEVVTGAGYANDVYYSLENGTLTTVDRANWDIAFVTQQMSVSVLANNGSGVELYTYPDGDIDD
;
A
#
# COMPACT_ATOMS: atom_id res chain seq x y z
N MET A 1 2.25 -37.49 -28.51
CA MET A 1 1.53 -37.06 -27.29
C MET A 1 2.40 -36.18 -26.38
N LYS A 2 3.55 -36.66 -25.87
CA LYS A 2 4.43 -35.85 -24.98
C LYS A 2 4.99 -34.56 -25.60
N LYS A 3 5.36 -34.56 -26.88
CA LYS A 3 5.81 -33.35 -27.60
C LYS A 3 4.70 -32.29 -27.76
N ASN A 4 3.49 -32.73 -28.08
CA ASN A 4 2.35 -31.82 -28.22
C ASN A 4 1.97 -31.21 -26.86
N LEU A 5 2.08 -31.97 -25.77
CA LEU A 5 1.88 -31.47 -24.41
C LEU A 5 2.89 -30.37 -24.06
N LEU A 6 4.16 -30.55 -24.39
CA LEU A 6 5.22 -29.57 -24.12
C LEU A 6 4.98 -28.25 -24.87
N VAL A 7 4.54 -28.32 -26.13
CA VAL A 7 4.21 -27.12 -26.92
C VAL A 7 3.03 -26.36 -26.33
N VAL A 8 1.97 -27.07 -25.91
CA VAL A 8 0.80 -26.44 -25.28
C VAL A 8 1.18 -25.75 -23.96
N THR A 9 1.99 -26.39 -23.12
CA THR A 9 2.47 -25.79 -21.87
C THR A 9 3.29 -24.52 -22.13
N MET A 10 4.15 -24.54 -23.15
CA MET A 10 5.00 -23.39 -23.49
C MET A 10 4.18 -22.20 -24.01
N VAL A 11 3.13 -22.46 -24.79
CA VAL A 11 2.19 -21.43 -25.24
C VAL A 11 1.40 -20.84 -24.07
N LEU A 12 0.94 -21.67 -23.13
CA LEU A 12 0.22 -21.19 -21.93
C LEU A 12 1.09 -20.31 -21.03
N ILE A 13 2.38 -20.63 -20.87
CA ILE A 13 3.33 -19.79 -20.11
C ILE A 13 3.54 -18.44 -20.81
N SER A 14 3.59 -18.41 -22.14
CA SER A 14 3.79 -17.16 -22.89
C SER A 14 2.63 -16.17 -22.77
N MET A 15 1.40 -16.65 -22.53
CA MET A 15 0.23 -15.79 -22.31
C MET A 15 0.31 -15.02 -20.98
N GLY A 16 0.93 -15.61 -19.95
CA GLY A 16 1.12 -14.95 -18.66
C GLY A 16 2.09 -13.76 -18.70
N LEU A 17 3.00 -13.74 -19.68
CA LEU A 17 3.95 -12.62 -19.86
C LEU A 17 3.28 -11.34 -20.36
N LEU A 18 2.14 -11.46 -21.05
CA LEU A 18 1.40 -10.33 -21.62
C LEU A 18 0.37 -9.71 -20.66
N ALA A 19 0.19 -10.29 -19.47
CA ALA A 19 -0.77 -9.82 -18.47
C ALA A 19 -0.16 -8.85 -17.43
N GLN A 20 1.13 -8.51 -17.54
CA GLN A 20 1.78 -7.59 -16.61
C GLN A 20 1.37 -6.15 -16.91
N GLU A 21 0.89 -5.43 -15.90
CA GLU A 21 0.60 -4.00 -15.97
C GLU A 21 1.65 -3.22 -15.17
N GLN A 22 2.29 -2.24 -15.82
CA GLN A 22 3.20 -1.32 -15.14
C GLN A 22 2.41 -0.15 -14.55
N LYS A 23 2.61 0.10 -13.25
CA LYS A 23 2.12 1.31 -12.57
C LYS A 23 3.28 2.10 -12.00
N GLU A 24 3.23 3.41 -12.18
CA GLU A 24 4.21 4.34 -11.62
C GLU A 24 3.62 5.02 -10.38
N VAL A 25 4.45 5.18 -9.35
CA VAL A 25 4.09 5.86 -8.10
C VAL A 25 4.99 7.09 -7.97
N VAL A 26 4.41 8.27 -8.16
CA VAL A 26 5.15 9.55 -8.16
C VAL A 26 4.77 10.38 -6.93
N THR A 27 5.69 10.52 -5.98
CA THR A 27 5.47 11.24 -4.70
C THR A 27 5.75 12.75 -4.79
N GLY A 28 6.21 13.23 -5.95
CA GLY A 28 6.58 14.62 -6.17
C GLY A 28 7.93 15.01 -5.54
N ALA A 29 8.39 16.22 -5.87
CA ALA A 29 9.63 16.76 -5.33
C ALA A 29 9.58 16.86 -3.80
N GLY A 30 10.65 16.46 -3.12
CA GLY A 30 10.72 16.48 -1.67
C GLY A 30 9.69 15.57 -0.97
N TYR A 31 9.08 14.63 -1.71
CA TYR A 31 7.99 13.78 -1.22
C TYR A 31 6.76 14.56 -0.71
N ALA A 32 6.36 15.59 -1.47
CA ALA A 32 5.19 16.42 -1.13
C ALA A 32 3.86 15.64 -1.02
N ASN A 33 3.76 14.43 -1.57
CA ASN A 33 2.54 13.66 -1.56
C ASN A 33 2.74 12.22 -1.06
N ASP A 34 1.72 11.70 -0.38
CA ASP A 34 1.55 10.28 -0.15
C ASP A 34 0.69 9.69 -1.26
N VAL A 35 1.14 8.55 -1.81
CA VAL A 35 0.48 7.89 -2.94
C VAL A 35 0.17 6.44 -2.58
N TYR A 36 -1.12 6.11 -2.57
CA TYR A 36 -1.62 4.79 -2.21
C TYR A 36 -2.09 4.04 -3.45
N TYR A 37 -1.57 2.84 -3.66
CA TYR A 37 -1.97 1.96 -4.76
C TYR A 37 -2.86 0.82 -4.24
N SER A 38 -4.05 0.70 -4.81
CA SER A 38 -4.94 -0.45 -4.54
C SER A 38 -4.55 -1.62 -5.44
N LEU A 39 -4.05 -2.71 -4.86
CA LEU A 39 -3.76 -3.95 -5.59
C LEU A 39 -5.04 -4.64 -6.09
N GLU A 40 -6.16 -4.44 -5.40
CA GLU A 40 -7.45 -5.02 -5.75
C GLU A 40 -8.09 -4.27 -6.94
N ASN A 41 -8.11 -2.93 -6.87
CA ASN A 41 -8.82 -2.10 -7.84
C ASN A 41 -7.91 -1.52 -8.94
N GLY A 42 -6.58 -1.62 -8.78
CA GLY A 42 -5.61 -1.06 -9.73
C GLY A 42 -5.57 0.48 -9.75
N THR A 43 -6.07 1.14 -8.72
CA THR A 43 -6.23 2.60 -8.64
C THR A 43 -5.15 3.26 -7.78
N LEU A 44 -4.70 4.46 -8.19
CA LEU A 44 -3.83 5.33 -7.39
C LEU A 44 -4.65 6.44 -6.73
N THR A 45 -4.37 6.70 -5.46
CA THR A 45 -4.88 7.87 -4.74
C THR A 45 -3.70 8.68 -4.23
N THR A 46 -3.73 9.99 -4.50
CA THR A 46 -2.69 10.93 -4.08
C THR A 46 -3.30 11.90 -3.07
N VAL A 47 -2.59 12.10 -1.96
CA VAL A 47 -2.94 13.08 -0.94
C VAL A 47 -1.72 13.93 -0.62
N ASP A 48 -1.93 15.21 -0.32
CA ASP A 48 -0.86 16.07 0.19
C ASP A 48 -0.38 15.49 1.52
N ARG A 49 0.93 15.26 1.66
CA ARG A 49 1.50 14.67 2.88
C ARG A 49 1.22 15.50 4.12
N ALA A 50 1.10 16.82 3.99
CA ALA A 50 0.84 17.73 5.10
C ALA A 50 -0.64 17.78 5.51
N ASN A 51 -1.52 17.00 4.86
CA ASN A 51 -2.97 17.08 5.12
C ASN A 51 -3.48 16.18 6.25
N TRP A 52 -2.60 15.40 6.89
CA TRP A 52 -2.98 14.49 7.97
C TRP A 52 -1.87 14.34 9.02
N ASP A 53 -2.27 14.26 10.28
CA ASP A 53 -1.37 13.99 11.41
C ASP A 53 -1.59 12.60 12.01
N ILE A 54 -2.85 12.20 12.13
CA ILE A 54 -3.28 10.94 12.76
C ILE A 54 -4.28 10.22 11.85
N ALA A 55 -4.16 8.90 11.74
CA ALA A 55 -5.10 8.03 11.04
C ALA A 55 -5.53 6.83 11.90
N PHE A 56 -6.72 6.32 11.64
CA PHE A 56 -7.31 5.18 12.34
C PHE A 56 -7.55 4.03 11.37
N VAL A 57 -7.12 2.83 11.76
CA VAL A 57 -7.52 1.58 11.11
C VAL A 57 -8.54 0.93 12.03
N THR A 58 -9.72 0.63 11.50
CA THR A 58 -10.88 0.15 12.28
C THR A 58 -11.39 -1.20 11.78
N GLN A 59 -10.51 -2.06 11.27
CA GLN A 59 -10.93 -3.39 10.81
C GLN A 59 -11.31 -4.26 12.01
N GLN A 60 -12.28 -5.16 11.83
CA GLN A 60 -12.96 -5.88 12.93
C GLN A 60 -12.01 -6.59 13.93
N MET A 61 -10.81 -6.97 13.49
CA MET A 61 -9.77 -7.62 14.31
C MET A 61 -8.40 -6.93 14.20
N SER A 62 -8.35 -5.71 13.67
CA SER A 62 -7.12 -4.93 13.53
C SER A 62 -7.48 -3.46 13.73
N VAL A 63 -7.34 -3.02 14.97
CA VAL A 63 -7.44 -1.61 15.35
C VAL A 63 -6.04 -1.05 15.55
N SER A 64 -5.74 0.04 14.83
CA SER A 64 -4.44 0.71 14.93
C SER A 64 -4.62 2.21 14.83
N VAL A 65 -3.78 2.95 15.54
CA VAL A 65 -3.59 4.39 15.38
C VAL A 65 -2.25 4.61 14.69
N LEU A 66 -2.23 5.42 13.64
CA LEU A 66 -1.03 5.80 12.91
C LEU A 66 -0.77 7.28 13.13
N ALA A 67 0.51 7.66 13.26
CA ALA A 67 0.95 9.04 13.22
C ALA A 67 1.83 9.28 11.98
N ASN A 68 1.74 10.48 11.42
CA ASN A 68 2.51 10.88 10.25
C ASN A 68 3.96 11.24 10.60
N ASN A 69 4.73 10.27 11.09
CA ASN A 69 6.12 10.48 11.47
C ASN A 69 6.99 10.94 10.28
N GLY A 70 6.59 10.60 9.05
CA GLY A 70 7.24 11.06 7.82
C GLY A 70 7.08 12.55 7.54
N SER A 71 6.08 13.20 8.16
CA SER A 71 5.88 14.64 8.14
C SER A 71 6.39 15.35 9.42
N GLY A 72 7.08 14.63 10.30
CA GLY A 72 7.60 15.16 11.56
C GLY A 72 6.59 15.18 12.70
N VAL A 73 5.45 14.48 12.58
CA VAL A 73 4.53 14.27 13.71
C VAL A 73 5.18 13.31 14.70
N GLU A 74 5.15 13.64 15.98
CA GLU A 74 5.72 12.84 17.05
C GLU A 74 4.65 12.46 18.06
N LEU A 75 4.70 11.21 18.53
CA LEU A 75 3.82 10.69 19.57
C LEU A 75 4.57 10.59 20.89
N TYR A 76 3.91 11.03 21.95
CA TYR A 76 4.43 11.00 23.31
C TYR A 76 3.45 10.23 24.21
N THR A 77 3.99 9.39 25.08
CA THR A 77 3.19 8.77 26.14
C THR A 77 2.82 9.84 27.15
N TYR A 78 1.53 9.92 27.52
CA TYR A 78 1.11 10.76 28.63
C TYR A 78 1.58 10.13 29.95
N PRO A 79 2.43 10.80 30.75
CA PRO A 79 3.10 10.18 31.90
C PRO A 79 2.14 9.79 33.03
N ASP A 80 1.00 10.48 33.13
CA ASP A 80 -0.05 10.21 34.13
C ASP A 80 -1.24 9.45 33.51
N GLY A 81 -1.01 8.78 32.37
CA GLY A 81 -2.02 7.96 31.72
C GLY A 81 -2.24 6.68 32.49
N ASP A 82 -3.34 6.62 33.23
CA ASP A 82 -3.81 5.37 33.84
C ASP A 82 -4.24 4.39 32.73
N ILE A 83 -3.74 3.16 32.78
CA ILE A 83 -4.07 2.06 31.86
C ILE A 83 -4.74 0.89 32.57
N ASP A 84 -5.02 1.04 33.87
CA ASP A 84 -5.70 0.03 34.66
C ASP A 84 -7.21 0.09 34.35
N ASP A 85 -7.66 -0.86 33.52
CA ASP A 85 -9.07 -1.15 33.20
C ASP A 85 -9.71 -2.06 34.26
#